data_AF-A0A0Q6WLK3-F1
#
_entry.id   AF-A0A0Q6WLK3-F1
#
_cell.length_a   1.000
_cell.length_b   1.000
_cell.length_c   1.000
_cell.angle_alpha   90.00
_cell.angle_beta   90.00
_cell.angle_gamma   90.00
#
_symmetry.space_group_name_H-M   'P 1'
#
loop_
_entity.id
_entity.type
_entity.pdbx_description
1 polymer ?
#
loop_
_entity_poly.entity_id
_entity_poly.type
_entity_poly.pdbx_seq_one_letter_code
_entity_poly.pdbx_strand_id
1 'polypeptide(L)'
;MAIIDELRHRQMVVDEYLDLPRRREEVAARIREYYAANRLAVDDELIAEGVRAYFAQRLEFEPGPADPAEREKALQYIAAQRAGQGRPSGWKSWLTRLVK
;
A
#
# COMPACT_ATOMS: atom_id res chain seq x y z
N MET A 1 21.94 27.25 -4.07
CA MET A 1 20.62 27.03 -4.70
C MET A 1 19.71 26.52 -3.61
N ALA A 2 18.57 27.18 -3.43
CA ALA A 2 17.81 27.16 -2.19
C ALA A 2 17.16 25.78 -1.98
N ILE A 3 17.21 25.25 -0.76
CA ILE A 3 16.52 24.01 -0.34
C ILE A 3 15.06 23.95 -0.84
N ILE A 4 14.44 25.12 -1.02
CA ILE A 4 13.10 25.29 -1.58
C ILE A 4 13.00 24.83 -3.05
N ASP A 5 13.99 25.10 -3.89
CA ASP A 5 14.00 24.68 -5.30
C ASP A 5 14.11 23.15 -5.41
N GLU A 6 14.89 22.54 -4.52
CA GLU A 6 15.03 21.09 -4.44
C GLU A 6 13.74 20.41 -3.95
N LEU A 7 13.09 21.00 -2.94
CA LEU A 7 11.78 20.55 -2.46
C LEU A 7 10.70 20.72 -3.53
N ARG A 8 10.69 21.85 -4.26
CA ARG A 8 9.78 22.09 -5.37
C ARG A 8 9.97 21.08 -6.49
N HIS A 9 11.22 20.76 -6.85
CA HIS A 9 11.52 19.77 -7.87
C HIS A 9 11.08 18.37 -7.43
N ARG A 10 11.34 17.97 -6.18
CA ARG A 10 10.84 16.70 -5.63
C ARG A 10 9.32 16.62 -5.63
N GLN A 11 8.63 17.70 -5.23
CA GLN A 11 7.16 17.76 -5.27
C GLN A 11 6.63 17.59 -6.69
N MET A 12 7.23 18.28 -7.66
CA MET A 12 6.81 18.21 -9.06
C MET A 12 6.98 16.80 -9.65
N VAL A 13 8.09 16.14 -9.33
CA VAL A 13 8.35 14.74 -9.73
C VAL A 13 7.37 13.78 -9.05
N VAL A 14 7.08 14.00 -7.77
CA VAL A 14 6.06 13.24 -7.04
C VAL A 14 4.70 13.40 -7.71
N ASP A 15 4.28 14.63 -8.02
CA ASP A 15 3.00 14.93 -8.66
C ASP A 15 2.88 14.32 -10.07
N GLU A 16 3.96 14.32 -10.86
CA GLU A 16 4.01 13.67 -12.18
C GLU A 16 3.80 12.14 -12.09
N TYR A 17 4.42 11.49 -11.09
CA TYR A 17 4.28 10.06 -10.87
C TYR A 17 3.01 9.65 -10.10
N LEU A 18 2.43 10.59 -9.34
CA LEU A 18 1.20 10.46 -8.56
C LEU A 18 0.00 11.18 -9.20
N ASP A 19 0.02 11.44 -10.51
CA ASP A 19 -1.16 11.89 -11.25
C ASP A 19 -2.27 10.83 -11.15
N LEU A 20 -3.13 11.00 -10.16
CA LEU A 20 -4.20 10.08 -9.80
C LEU A 20 -5.27 10.00 -10.91
N PRO A 21 -5.75 11.11 -11.50
CA PRO A 21 -6.63 11.06 -12.67
C PRO A 21 -6.06 10.21 -13.82
N ARG A 22 -4.83 10.51 -14.26
CA ARG A 22 -4.20 9.78 -15.38
C ARG A 22 -4.02 8.30 -15.05
N ARG A 23 -3.56 7.97 -13.85
CA ARG A 23 -3.41 6.57 -13.42
C ARG A 23 -4.75 5.82 -13.35
N ARG A 24 -5.83 6.48 -12.98
CA ARG A 24 -7.17 5.86 -12.96
C ARG A 24 -7.63 5.53 -14.37
N GLU A 25 -7.39 6.42 -15.33
CA GLU A 25 -7.72 6.18 -16.74
C GLU A 25 -6.90 5.03 -17.35
N GLU A 26 -5.60 4.99 -17.07
CA GLU A 26 -4.73 3.89 -17.52
C GLU A 26 -5.18 2.54 -16.97
N VAL A 27 -5.54 2.48 -15.69
CA VAL A 27 -6.04 1.24 -15.07
C VAL A 27 -7.40 0.85 -15.64
N ALA A 28 -8.32 1.80 -15.81
CA ALA A 28 -9.62 1.55 -16.43
C ALA A 28 -9.48 1.01 -17.87
N ALA A 29 -8.56 1.58 -18.67
CA ALA A 29 -8.27 1.11 -20.02
C ALA A 29 -7.77 -0.35 -20.03
N ARG A 30 -6.83 -0.70 -19.15
CA ARG A 30 -6.32 -2.07 -19.03
C ARG A 30 -7.41 -3.05 -18.60
N ILE A 31 -8.32 -2.65 -17.71
CA ILE A 31 -9.45 -3.48 -17.29
C ILE A 31 -10.43 -3.70 -18.45
N ARG A 32 -10.74 -2.65 -19.22
CA ARG A 32 -11.57 -2.75 -20.43
C ARG A 32 -10.97 -3.73 -21.43
N GLU A 33 -9.69 -3.58 -21.74
CA GLU A 33 -8.96 -4.47 -22.65
C GLU A 33 -9.00 -5.92 -22.19
N TYR A 34 -8.80 -6.15 -20.89
CA TYR A 34 -8.86 -7.48 -20.30
C TYR A 34 -10.23 -8.14 -20.48
N TYR A 35 -11.33 -7.45 -20.15
CA TYR A 35 -12.68 -8.02 -20.30
C TYR A 35 -13.08 -8.19 -21.77
N ALA A 36 -12.71 -7.24 -22.63
CA ALA A 36 -12.92 -7.35 -24.07
C ALA A 36 -12.19 -8.57 -24.68
N ALA A 37 -10.94 -8.83 -24.26
CA ALA A 37 -10.19 -10.00 -24.68
C ALA A 37 -10.86 -11.32 -24.25
N ASN A 38 -11.58 -11.31 -23.13
CA ASN A 38 -12.34 -12.46 -22.63
C ASN A 38 -13.78 -12.52 -23.18
N ARG A 39 -14.15 -11.67 -24.14
CA ARG A 39 -15.50 -11.56 -24.72
C ARG A 39 -16.59 -11.31 -23.68
N LEU A 40 -16.23 -10.62 -22.60
CA LEU A 40 -17.16 -10.20 -21.55
C LEU A 40 -17.44 -8.70 -21.73
N ALA A 41 -18.72 -8.36 -21.91
CA ALA A 41 -19.15 -6.98 -21.88
C ALA A 41 -19.30 -6.55 -20.42
N VAL A 42 -18.54 -5.53 -20.01
CA VAL A 42 -18.62 -4.93 -18.69
C VAL A 42 -18.93 -3.45 -18.89
N ASP A 43 -19.87 -2.94 -18.10
CA ASP A 43 -20.27 -1.54 -18.14
C ASP A 43 -19.12 -0.62 -17.71
N ASP A 44 -18.94 0.51 -18.42
CA ASP A 44 -17.83 1.43 -18.16
C ASP A 44 -17.99 2.16 -16.82
N GLU A 45 -19.22 2.40 -16.38
CA GLU A 45 -19.53 2.99 -15.08
C GLU A 45 -19.13 2.04 -13.95
N LEU A 46 -19.36 0.74 -14.13
CA LEU A 46 -18.93 -0.31 -13.20
C LEU A 46 -17.40 -0.41 -13.11
N ILE A 47 -16.70 -0.32 -14.25
CA ILE A 47 -15.23 -0.26 -14.27
C ILE A 47 -14.74 0.99 -13.54
N ALA A 48 -15.34 2.14 -13.82
CA ALA A 48 -14.97 3.40 -13.18
C ALA A 48 -15.20 3.36 -11.66
N GLU A 49 -16.31 2.76 -11.20
CA GLU A 49 -16.58 2.55 -9.78
C GLU A 49 -15.53 1.65 -9.12
N GLY A 50 -15.23 0.49 -9.72
CA GLY A 50 -14.22 -0.43 -9.20
C GLY A 50 -12.84 0.21 -9.12
N VAL A 51 -12.43 0.98 -10.14
CA VAL A 51 -11.18 1.74 -10.13
C VAL A 51 -11.18 2.81 -9.03
N ARG A 52 -12.28 3.54 -8.84
CA ARG A 52 -12.40 4.51 -7.73
C ARG A 52 -12.26 3.83 -6.37
N ALA A 53 -12.96 2.72 -6.14
CA ALA A 53 -12.92 1.98 -4.89
C ALA A 53 -11.52 1.43 -4.59
N TYR A 54 -10.84 0.85 -5.59
CA TYR A 54 -9.46 0.35 -5.44
C TYR A 54 -8.48 1.46 -5.05
N PHE A 55 -8.58 2.63 -5.70
CA PHE A 55 -7.71 3.75 -5.38
C PHE A 55 -8.05 4.43 -4.06
N ALA A 56 -9.29 4.32 -3.56
CA ALA A 56 -9.70 4.85 -2.26
C ALA A 56 -9.03 4.11 -1.10
N GLN A 57 -8.86 2.79 -1.22
CA GLN A 57 -8.18 1.96 -0.21
C GLN A 57 -6.65 1.94 -0.37
N ARG A 58 -6.13 2.61 -1.42
CA ARG A 58 -4.70 2.58 -1.70
C ARG A 58 -3.97 3.40 -0.63
N LEU A 59 -2.87 2.84 -0.11
CA LEU A 59 -2.08 3.42 1.00
C LEU A 59 -2.75 3.32 2.37
N GLU A 60 -3.91 2.66 2.46
CA GLU A 60 -4.49 2.29 3.74
C GLU A 60 -3.84 0.99 4.22
N PHE A 61 -3.47 0.97 5.49
CA PHE A 61 -3.07 -0.26 6.16
C PHE A 61 -4.33 -0.91 6.71
N GLU A 62 -4.79 -1.97 6.04
CA GLU A 62 -5.81 -2.86 6.57
C GLU A 62 -5.12 -3.93 7.41
N PRO A 63 -5.15 -3.83 8.76
CA PRO A 63 -4.69 -4.94 9.58
C PRO A 63 -5.62 -6.12 9.29
N GLY A 64 -5.04 -7.23 8.83
CA GLY A 64 -5.73 -8.52 8.87
C GLY A 64 -6.23 -8.79 10.30
N PRO A 65 -7.19 -9.71 10.51
CA PRO A 65 -7.66 -10.06 11.83
C PRO A 65 -6.47 -10.53 12.67
N ALA A 66 -5.91 -9.60 13.44
CA ALA A 66 -4.76 -9.89 14.27
C ALA A 66 -5.25 -10.78 15.40
N ASP A 67 -4.64 -11.95 15.54
CA ASP A 67 -4.77 -12.69 16.80
C ASP A 67 -4.36 -11.70 17.92
N PRO A 68 -5.22 -11.43 18.92
CA PRO A 68 -4.91 -10.49 19.99
C PRO A 68 -3.54 -10.77 20.63
N ALA A 69 -3.11 -12.03 20.64
CA ALA A 69 -1.79 -12.45 21.13
C ALA A 69 -0.61 -11.95 20.26
N GLU A 70 -0.80 -11.77 18.96
CA GLU A 70 0.23 -11.22 18.06
C GLU A 70 0.38 -9.71 18.21
N ARG A 71 -0.72 -9.00 18.46
CA ARG A 71 -0.72 -7.56 18.75
C ARG A 71 0.04 -7.25 20.04
N GLU A 72 -0.20 -8.03 21.10
CA GLU A 72 0.52 -7.93 22.38
C GLU A 72 2.04 -8.07 22.18
N LYS A 73 2.48 -9.07 21.41
CA LYS A 73 3.90 -9.30 21.10
C LYS A 73 4.52 -8.17 20.29
N ALA A 74 3.80 -7.63 19.31
CA ALA A 74 4.28 -6.50 18.51
C ALA A 74 4.49 -5.24 19.38
N LEU A 75 3.57 -4.97 20.33
CA LEU A 75 3.71 -3.86 21.26
C LEU A 75 4.89 -4.05 22.22
N GLN A 76 5.09 -5.27 22.73
CA GLN A 76 6.25 -5.60 23.56
C GLN A 76 7.58 -5.42 22.80
N TYR A 77 7.62 -5.79 21.51
CA TYR A 77 8.78 -5.56 20.65
C TYR A 77 9.08 -4.06 20.48
N ILE A 78 8.08 -3.24 20.18
CA ILE A 78 8.23 -1.79 20.01
C ILE A 78 8.68 -1.13 21.33
N ALA A 79 8.13 -1.57 22.47
CA ALA A 79 8.51 -1.09 23.79
C ALA A 79 9.98 -1.43 24.14
N ALA A 80 10.42 -2.67 23.86
CA ALA A 80 11.80 -3.09 24.05
C ALA A 80 12.79 -2.31 23.15
N GLN A 81 12.39 -2.02 21.91
CA GLN A 81 13.20 -1.24 20.97
C GLN A 81 13.36 0.23 21.41
N ARG A 82 12.28 0.85 21.92
CA ARG A 82 12.32 2.22 22.47
C ARG A 82 13.12 2.34 23.76
N ALA A 83 13.19 1.26 24.55
CA ALA A 83 13.99 1.21 25.78
C ALA A 83 15.50 1.01 25.53
N GLY A 84 15.95 0.96 24.26
CA GLY A 84 17.35 0.73 23.91
C GLY A 84 17.86 -0.66 24.30
N GLN A 85 16.94 -1.60 24.61
CA GLN A 85 17.29 -2.94 25.04
C GLN A 85 17.38 -3.89 23.84
N GLY A 86 18.50 -4.61 23.75
CA GLY A 86 18.76 -5.60 22.71
C GLY A 86 17.66 -6.66 22.62
N ARG A 87 17.48 -7.17 21.39
CA ARG A 87 16.42 -8.09 20.93
C ARG A 87 15.89 -9.05 22.02
N PRO A 88 14.55 -9.13 22.22
CA PRO A 88 13.97 -10.04 23.19
C PRO A 88 14.26 -11.50 22.83
N SER A 89 14.46 -12.33 23.86
CA SER A 89 14.71 -13.77 23.73
C SER A 89 13.60 -14.43 22.92
N GLY A 90 13.97 -15.16 21.85
CA GLY A 90 13.03 -15.85 20.96
C GLY A 90 12.78 -15.22 19.58
N TRP A 91 13.34 -14.04 19.28
CA TRP A 91 13.11 -13.34 17.99
C TRP A 91 13.46 -14.13 16.72
N LYS A 92 14.38 -15.11 16.82
CA LYS A 92 14.75 -15.98 15.69
C LYS A 92 13.62 -16.92 15.26
N SER A 93 12.80 -17.41 16.19
CA SER A 93 11.71 -18.34 15.89
C SER A 93 10.49 -17.64 15.28
N TRP A 94 10.33 -16.35 15.55
CA TRP A 94 9.30 -15.51 14.95
C TRP A 94 9.63 -15.16 13.50
N LEU A 95 10.89 -14.80 13.19
CA LEU A 95 11.32 -14.53 11.81
C LEU A 95 11.26 -15.76 10.91
N THR A 96 11.58 -16.95 11.42
CA THR A 96 11.46 -18.18 10.62
C THR A 96 10.03 -18.59 10.33
N ARG A 97 9.05 -18.09 11.10
CA ARG A 97 7.62 -18.35 10.86
C ARG A 97 6.98 -17.34 9.91
N LEU A 98 7.55 -16.14 9.78
CA LEU A 98 7.01 -15.07 8.91
C LEU A 98 7.43 -15.20 7.43
N VAL A 99 8.37 -16.11 7.12
CA VAL A 99 8.95 -16.34 5.78
C VAL A 99 8.40 -17.62 5.11
N LYS A 100 7.40 -18.26 5.72
CA LYS A 100 6.79 -19.50 5.22
C LYS A 100 5.27 -19.37 5.17
#